data_AF-A0A430G2B2-F1
#
_entry.id   AF-A0A430G2B2-F1
#
_cell.length_a   1.000
_cell.length_b   1.000
_cell.length_c   1.000
_cell.angle_alpha   90.00
_cell.angle_beta   90.00
_cell.angle_gamma   90.00
#
_symmetry.space_group_name_H-M   'P 1'
#
loop_
_entity.id
_entity.type
_entity.pdbx_description
1 polymer ?
#
loop_
_entity_poly.entity_id
_entity_poly.type
_entity_poly.pdbx_seq_one_letter_code
_entity_poly.pdbx_strand_id
1 'polypeptide(L)'
;MTIERLGVQPIVAASTAAAAKQVYRVVELGEGGETSLEVGCTNDLSVEGNANYVHWSATAETCRVERSIGGLFEPLGETADGFYVDRG
;
A
#
# COMPACT_ATOMS: atom_id res chain seq x y z
N MET A 1 2.11 -4.28 19.42
CA MET A 1 1.61 -3.07 18.75
C MET A 1 1.25 -3.54 17.37
N THR A 2 0.01 -3.32 16.93
CA THR A 2 -0.53 -4.10 15.81
C THR A 2 -1.25 -3.18 14.85
N ILE A 3 -0.94 -3.30 13.57
CA ILE A 3 -1.72 -2.70 12.49
C ILE A 3 -3.06 -3.40 12.47
N GLU A 4 -4.11 -2.73 12.94
CA GLU A 4 -5.42 -3.37 13.14
C GLU A 4 -6.19 -3.55 11.84
N ARG A 5 -5.97 -2.65 10.87
CA ARG A 5 -6.70 -2.60 9.60
C ARG A 5 -5.79 -2.07 8.50
N LEU A 6 -5.85 -2.71 7.33
CA LEU A 6 -5.29 -2.23 6.08
C LEU A 6 -6.39 -2.25 5.01
N GLY A 7 -6.46 -1.20 4.20
CA GLY A 7 -7.33 -1.10 3.05
C GLY A 7 -6.60 -0.47 1.87
N VAL A 8 -7.05 -0.82 0.66
CA VAL A 8 -6.59 -0.21 -0.58
C VAL A 8 -7.81 0.20 -1.38
N GLN A 9 -7.93 1.50 -1.65
CA GLN A 9 -8.98 2.06 -2.49
C GLN A 9 -8.39 2.52 -3.82
N PRO A 10 -8.78 1.93 -4.96
CA PRO A 10 -8.35 2.42 -6.26
C PRO A 10 -9.01 3.76 -6.58
N ILE A 11 -8.21 4.69 -7.09
CA ILE A 11 -8.62 5.94 -7.71
C ILE A 11 -8.43 5.71 -9.23
N VAL A 12 -9.52 5.81 -9.99
CA VAL A 12 -9.55 5.48 -11.41
C VAL A 12 -9.95 6.71 -12.21
N ALA A 13 -8.99 7.32 -12.90
CA ALA A 13 -9.20 8.38 -13.87
C ALA A 13 -9.61 7.80 -15.24
N ALA A 14 -9.03 6.67 -15.65
CA ALA A 14 -9.46 5.92 -16.82
C ALA A 14 -9.32 4.40 -16.60
N SER A 15 -10.28 3.64 -17.14
CA SER A 15 -10.35 2.19 -16.97
C SER A 15 -9.60 1.47 -18.08
N THR A 16 -8.57 0.72 -17.70
CA THR A 16 -7.76 -0.15 -18.56
C THR A 16 -7.47 -1.46 -17.83
N ALA A 17 -6.98 -2.46 -18.56
CA ALA A 17 -6.59 -3.73 -17.95
C ALA A 17 -5.24 -3.58 -17.25
N ALA A 18 -5.21 -3.75 -15.93
CA ALA A 18 -3.95 -3.78 -15.20
C ALA A 18 -3.11 -5.00 -15.63
N ALA A 19 -1.82 -4.80 -15.87
CA ALA A 19 -0.91 -5.86 -16.31
C ALA A 19 -0.70 -6.95 -15.26
N ALA A 20 -0.81 -6.60 -13.97
CA ALA A 20 -0.67 -7.51 -12.84
C ALA A 20 -1.44 -6.99 -11.62
N LYS A 21 -1.74 -7.90 -10.69
CA LYS A 21 -2.30 -7.56 -9.38
C LYS A 21 -1.21 -6.92 -8.52
N GLN A 22 -1.51 -5.77 -7.92
CA GLN A 22 -0.65 -5.17 -6.89
C GLN A 22 -1.06 -5.69 -5.52
N VAL A 23 -0.09 -6.02 -4.68
CA VAL A 23 -0.31 -6.44 -3.29
C VAL A 23 0.43 -5.49 -2.37
N TYR A 24 -0.25 -4.95 -1.37
CA TYR A 24 0.28 -3.99 -0.43
C TYR A 24 0.36 -4.58 0.97
N ARG A 25 1.38 -4.17 1.72
CA ARG A 25 1.48 -4.37 3.15
C ARG A 25 2.11 -3.15 3.80
N VAL A 26 1.90 -3.01 5.09
CA VAL A 26 2.44 -1.92 5.91
C VAL A 26 3.27 -2.54 7.03
N VAL A 27 4.43 -1.96 7.28
CA VAL A 27 5.38 -2.41 8.29
C VAL A 27 5.59 -1.27 9.28
N GLU A 28 5.32 -1.52 10.56
CA GLU A 28 5.64 -0.56 11.62
C GLU A 28 7.17 -0.45 11.75
N LEU A 29 7.70 0.77 11.79
CA LEU A 29 9.12 1.01 12.00
C LEU A 29 9.42 1.21 13.48
N GLY A 30 10.46 0.55 13.98
CA GLY A 30 10.86 0.61 15.38
C GLY A 30 11.20 -0.76 15.96
N GLU A 31 11.57 -0.79 17.24
CA GLU A 31 11.85 -2.04 17.94
C GLU A 31 10.57 -2.87 18.08
N GLY A 32 10.58 -4.09 17.56
CA GLY A 32 9.42 -4.97 17.59
C GLY A 32 8.32 -4.64 16.57
N GLY A 33 8.63 -3.88 15.51
CA GLY A 33 7.67 -3.53 14.45
C GLY A 33 7.00 -4.74 13.80
N GLU A 34 5.67 -4.68 13.70
CA GLU A 34 4.84 -5.73 13.08
C GLU A 34 4.59 -5.44 11.59
N THR A 35 4.31 -6.51 10.84
CA THR A 35 3.86 -6.41 9.44
C THR A 35 2.37 -6.70 9.37
N SER A 36 1.62 -5.87 8.64
CA SER A 36 0.19 -6.05 8.42
C SER A 36 -0.12 -7.31 7.61
N LEU A 37 -1.41 -7.67 7.55
CA LEU A 37 -1.91 -8.54 6.49
C LEU A 37 -1.71 -7.88 5.12
N GLU A 38 -1.69 -8.71 4.08
CA GLU A 38 -1.56 -8.28 2.70
C GLU A 38 -2.92 -7.95 2.09
N VAL A 39 -3.03 -6.83 1.38
CA VAL A 39 -4.24 -6.44 0.66
C VAL A 39 -3.93 -6.24 -0.81
N GLY A 40 -4.70 -6.92 -1.66
CA GLY A 40 -4.52 -6.88 -3.11
C GLY A 40 -5.49 -5.92 -3.80
N CYS A 41 -5.02 -5.22 -4.82
CA CYS A 41 -5.82 -4.42 -5.73
C CYS A 41 -5.42 -4.69 -7.19
N THR A 42 -6.35 -4.51 -8.11
CA THR A 42 -6.11 -4.57 -9.55
C THR A 42 -6.51 -3.23 -10.13
N ASN A 43 -5.58 -2.26 -10.08
CA ASN A 43 -5.73 -0.95 -10.70
C ASN A 43 -4.57 -0.74 -11.67
N ASP A 44 -4.83 -0.16 -12.84
CA ASP A 44 -3.76 0.09 -13.80
C ASP A 44 -3.06 1.42 -13.46
N LEU A 45 -1.97 1.34 -12.71
CA LEU A 45 -1.17 2.50 -12.31
C LEU A 45 -0.27 3.04 -13.43
N SER A 46 -0.22 2.40 -14.60
CA SER A 46 0.50 2.96 -15.75
C SER A 46 -0.24 4.12 -16.42
N VAL A 47 -1.53 4.29 -16.09
CA VAL A 47 -2.39 5.34 -16.62
C VAL A 47 -2.28 6.58 -15.75
N GLU A 48 -2.00 7.72 -16.38
CA GLU A 48 -1.94 9.01 -15.70
C GLU A 48 -3.26 9.31 -14.96
N GLY A 49 -3.14 9.69 -13.69
CA GLY A 49 -4.28 9.99 -12.82
C GLY A 49 -4.86 8.78 -12.09
N ASN A 50 -4.50 7.55 -12.48
CA ASN A 50 -4.80 6.38 -11.66
C ASN A 50 -3.86 6.34 -10.45
N ALA A 51 -4.40 5.94 -9.31
CA ALA A 51 -3.64 5.81 -8.07
C ALA A 51 -4.27 4.76 -7.16
N ASN A 52 -3.51 4.25 -6.20
CA ASN A 52 -4.03 3.43 -5.12
C ASN A 52 -3.86 4.19 -3.80
N TYR A 53 -4.98 4.48 -3.14
CA TYR A 53 -4.99 5.04 -1.80
C TYR A 53 -4.89 3.88 -0.79
N VAL A 54 -3.70 3.70 -0.24
CA VAL A 54 -3.40 2.69 0.77
C VAL A 54 -3.59 3.33 2.13
N HIS A 55 -4.40 2.77 3.01
CA HIS A 55 -4.71 3.37 4.31
C HIS A 55 -4.80 2.32 5.41
N TRP A 56 -4.39 2.70 6.61
CA TRP A 56 -4.31 1.79 7.75
C TRP A 56 -4.61 2.49 9.07
N SER A 57 -4.83 1.67 10.10
CA SER A 57 -4.87 2.10 11.49
C SER A 57 -3.72 1.41 12.21
N ALA A 58 -2.77 2.19 12.72
CA ALA A 58 -1.62 1.71 13.45
C ALA A 58 -1.39 2.55 14.72
N THR A 59 -0.72 1.95 15.69
CA THR A 59 -0.28 2.65 16.91
C THR A 59 1.14 3.18 16.80
N ALA A 60 1.90 2.73 15.79
CA ALA A 60 3.26 3.19 15.54
C ALA A 60 3.32 4.63 15.01
N GLU A 61 4.42 5.33 15.34
CA GLU A 61 4.66 6.71 14.90
C GLU A 61 5.01 6.81 13.41
N THR A 62 5.63 5.79 12.83
CA THR A 62 5.99 5.77 11.40
C THR A 62 5.87 4.36 10.87
N CYS A 63 5.28 4.25 9.68
CA CYS A 63 5.08 3.01 8.97
C CYS A 63 5.72 3.08 7.59
N ARG A 64 6.27 1.96 7.14
CA ARG A 64 6.74 1.77 5.77
C ARG A 64 5.68 1.05 4.96
N VAL A 65 5.35 1.58 3.79
CA VAL A 65 4.46 0.93 2.84
C VAL A 65 5.28 0.16 1.82
N GLU A 66 4.93 -1.10 1.61
CA GLU A 66 5.58 -1.97 0.64
C GLU A 66 4.56 -2.50 -0.37
N ARG A 67 5.00 -2.65 -1.62
CA ARG A 67 4.19 -3.17 -2.72
C ARG A 67 4.91 -4.33 -3.39
N SER A 68 4.14 -5.35 -3.75
CA SER A 68 4.59 -6.46 -4.59
C SER A 68 3.79 -6.49 -5.88
N ILE A 69 4.49 -6.69 -6.99
CA ILE A 69 3.93 -6.99 -8.31
C ILE A 69 4.58 -8.29 -8.78
N GLY A 70 3.93 -9.42 -8.51
CA GLY A 70 4.41 -10.73 -8.95
C GLY A 70 5.45 -11.40 -8.05
N GLY A 71 5.60 -10.98 -6.79
CA GLY A 71 6.26 -11.81 -5.78
C GLY A 71 6.97 -11.03 -4.68
N LEU A 72 7.98 -10.23 -5.03
CA LEU A 72 8.81 -9.53 -4.05
C LEU A 72 8.16 -8.21 -3.60
N PHE A 73 8.15 -7.96 -2.30
CA PHE A 73 7.75 -6.67 -1.74
C PHE A 73 8.90 -5.68 -1.77
N GLU A 74 8.65 -4.53 -2.38
CA GLU A 74 9.57 -3.41 -2.47
C GLU A 74 9.01 -2.22 -1.68
N PRO A 75 9.84 -1.44 -0.99
CA PRO A 75 9.39 -0.25 -0.27
C PRO A 75 8.98 0.85 -1.23
N LEU A 76 7.81 1.43 -1.02
CA LEU A 76 7.33 2.62 -1.73
C LEU A 76 7.70 3.91 -0.99
N GLY A 77 7.64 3.87 0.34
CA GLY A 77 7.94 5.03 1.18
C GLY A 77 7.60 4.79 2.64
N GLU A 78 8.02 5.74 3.46
CA GLU A 78 7.79 5.77 4.91
C GLU A 78 6.98 7.03 5.24
N THR A 79 6.03 6.90 6.15
CA THR A 79 5.20 8.03 6.58
C THR A 79 4.65 7.83 7.98
N ALA A 80 4.45 8.94 8.69
CA ALA A 80 3.74 8.99 9.96
C ALA A 80 2.21 9.13 9.77
N ASP A 81 1.77 9.42 8.55
CA ASP A 81 0.36 9.48 8.21
C ASP A 81 -0.25 8.08 8.18
N GLY A 82 -1.54 7.95 8.49
CA GLY A 82 -2.28 6.68 8.38
C GLY A 82 -2.61 6.25 6.95
N PHE A 83 -1.91 6.79 5.94
CA PHE A 83 -2.13 6.50 4.53
C PHE A 83 -0.93 6.81 3.64
N TYR A 84 -0.93 6.26 2.43
CA TYR A 84 0.01 6.52 1.35
C TYR A 84 -0.71 6.48 0.00
N VAL A 85 -0.32 7.38 -0.91
CA VAL A 85 -0.87 7.42 -2.28
C VAL A 85 0.15 6.90 -3.27
N ASP A 86 -0.05 5.67 -3.73
CA ASP A 86 0.75 5.06 -4.78
C ASP A 86 0.23 5.47 -6.16
N ARG A 87 1.10 6.02 -7.01
CA ARG A 87 0.78 6.51 -8.36
C ARG A 87 1.46 5.72 -9.47
N GLY A 88 2.07 4.57 -9.17
CA GLY A 88 2.86 3.78 -10.13
C GLY A 88 4.33 3.83 -9.83
#